data_AF-A0A9N9XXJ3-F1
#
_entry.id   AF-A0A9N9XXJ3-F1
#
_cell.length_a   1.000
_cell.length_b   1.000
_cell.length_c   1.000
_cell.angle_alpha   90.00
_cell.angle_beta   90.00
_cell.angle_gamma   90.00
#
_symmetry.space_group_name_H-M   'P 1'
#
loop_
_entity.id
_entity.type
_entity.pdbx_description
1 polymer ?
#
loop_
_entity_poly.entity_id
_entity_poly.type
_entity_poly.pdbx_seq_one_letter_code
_entity_poly.pdbx_strand_id
1 'polypeptide(L)'
;MAPSAKVSEALARTAKLSSDQGPAFESILAQIPDISSPSTAGDDLVAIAEAIFSNSLGVVATRAVLNTFISTLKALGNKQDLWIDVGTRTLVLLNSQPSAFPDAIAIVQELVATAHEENEDFVEAARTLSEILLDSSQRQVSVKHKAEIWIRIVRNYLEVDDSTSAETYINKLKNIMHQIEDSDLTLHFKLSQARIQDAKRDFLSAANKYHELSFSSAIAEEERLHTLSMAAKCAILAPAGPMRSRTLGRLYKDERSVQLPEFGILEKIFLDRLLSAEEVDKFAQELQPHQLATTSDGSTVLAKAVVDHNLLGASRLYNNIGFEALGALLGLGAEKAEETTARMIEQGRLVGRIDQLDNIVYFERGEASGERGSGRAEVTVGKELRQWDANVESLSEELENITNALHQRFPKFVETHLAT
;
A
#
# COMPACT_ATOMS: atom_id res chain seq x y z
N MET A 1 -24.52 13.68 31.11
CA MET A 1 -25.59 14.51 31.69
C MET A 1 -26.49 13.58 32.48
N ALA A 2 -27.70 13.99 32.89
CA ALA A 2 -28.59 13.13 33.68
C ALA A 2 -29.50 12.32 32.75
N PRO A 3 -29.78 11.04 33.04
CA PRO A 3 -30.76 10.26 32.28
C PRO A 3 -32.14 10.91 32.35
N SER A 4 -32.95 10.67 31.33
CA SER A 4 -34.32 11.15 31.27
C SER A 4 -35.12 10.68 32.49
N ALA A 5 -36.05 11.53 32.95
CA ALA A 5 -36.88 11.20 34.11
C ALA A 5 -37.69 9.91 33.89
N LYS A 6 -38.12 9.65 32.65
CA LYS A 6 -38.89 8.45 32.28
C LYS A 6 -38.04 7.17 32.39
N VAL A 7 -36.79 7.20 31.93
CA VAL A 7 -35.87 6.05 32.06
C VAL A 7 -35.48 5.85 33.52
N SER A 8 -35.22 6.94 34.26
CA SER A 8 -34.91 6.88 35.70
C SER A 8 -36.06 6.25 36.51
N GLU A 9 -37.31 6.62 36.22
CA GLU A 9 -38.48 6.01 36.84
C GLU A 9 -38.65 4.54 36.46
N ALA A 10 -38.42 4.18 35.19
CA ALA A 10 -38.51 2.81 34.73
C ALA A 10 -37.46 1.92 35.42
N LEU A 11 -36.21 2.39 35.53
CA LEU A 11 -35.13 1.73 36.25
C LEU A 11 -35.43 1.57 37.75
N ALA A 12 -36.02 2.58 38.38
CA ALA A 12 -36.44 2.49 39.78
C ALA A 12 -37.57 1.48 40.01
N ARG A 13 -38.44 1.25 39.01
CA ARG A 13 -39.49 0.22 39.06
C ARG A 13 -38.90 -1.18 38.87
N THR A 14 -37.94 -1.35 37.97
CA THR A 14 -37.29 -2.65 37.75
C THR A 14 -36.42 -3.08 38.92
N ALA A 15 -35.72 -2.13 39.57
CA ALA A 15 -34.94 -2.42 40.78
C ALA A 15 -35.79 -2.92 41.96
N LYS A 16 -37.09 -2.60 41.99
CA LYS A 16 -38.02 -3.05 43.05
C LYS A 16 -38.62 -4.44 42.80
N LEU A 17 -38.44 -5.02 41.60
CA LEU A 17 -38.94 -6.34 41.27
C LEU A 17 -38.03 -7.41 41.88
N SER A 18 -38.62 -8.38 42.57
CA SER A 18 -37.92 -9.53 43.18
C SER A 18 -37.67 -10.70 42.22
N SER A 19 -38.43 -10.76 41.11
CA SER A 19 -38.31 -11.73 40.02
C SER A 19 -38.58 -11.04 38.68
N ASP A 20 -38.19 -11.64 37.56
CA ASP A 20 -38.43 -11.13 36.19
C ASP A 20 -37.77 -9.78 35.85
N GLN A 21 -36.65 -9.44 36.51
CA GLN A 21 -35.88 -8.24 36.19
C GLN A 21 -35.35 -8.25 34.73
N GLY A 22 -34.95 -9.41 34.20
CA GLY A 22 -34.44 -9.55 32.82
C GLY A 22 -35.43 -9.08 31.74
N PRO A 23 -36.65 -9.67 31.65
CA PRO A 23 -37.68 -9.23 30.72
C PRO A 23 -38.08 -7.76 30.91
N ALA A 24 -38.03 -7.26 32.14
CA ALA A 24 -38.33 -5.86 32.42
C ALA A 24 -37.28 -4.90 31.83
N PHE A 25 -35.99 -5.25 31.88
CA PHE A 25 -34.94 -4.50 31.17
C PHE A 25 -35.11 -4.56 29.66
N GLU A 26 -35.45 -5.73 29.09
CA GLU A 26 -35.73 -5.85 27.65
C GLU A 26 -36.89 -4.95 27.20
N SER A 27 -37.96 -4.87 28.01
CA SER A 27 -39.08 -3.97 27.75
C SER A 27 -38.68 -2.50 27.80
N ILE A 28 -37.77 -2.10 28.70
CA ILE A 28 -37.26 -0.72 28.73
C ILE A 28 -36.47 -0.43 27.46
N LEU A 29 -35.55 -1.33 27.10
CA LEU A 29 -34.71 -1.20 25.90
C LEU A 29 -35.56 -1.06 24.63
N ALA A 30 -36.62 -1.86 24.50
CA ALA A 30 -37.54 -1.78 23.37
C ALA A 30 -38.25 -0.42 23.24
N GLN A 31 -38.48 0.28 24.35
CA GLN A 31 -39.17 1.57 24.38
C GLN A 31 -38.22 2.77 24.28
N ILE A 32 -36.89 2.57 24.36
CA ILE A 32 -35.91 3.66 24.26
C ILE A 32 -36.10 4.56 23.04
N PRO A 33 -36.38 4.05 21.83
CA PRO A 33 -36.58 4.90 20.65
C PRO A 33 -37.73 5.91 20.81
N ASP A 34 -38.74 5.59 21.62
CA ASP A 34 -39.91 6.44 21.85
C ASP A 34 -39.77 7.35 23.07
N ILE A 35 -39.00 6.91 24.08
CA ILE A 35 -38.88 7.58 25.37
C ILE A 35 -37.72 8.59 25.38
N SER A 36 -36.64 8.29 24.66
CA SER A 36 -35.39 9.04 24.72
C SER A 36 -35.31 10.08 23.61
N SER A 37 -34.77 11.25 23.93
CA SER A 37 -34.43 12.27 22.94
C SER A 37 -33.00 12.05 22.42
N PRO A 38 -32.63 12.55 21.22
CA PRO A 38 -31.25 12.42 20.72
C PRO A 38 -30.19 12.90 21.73
N SER A 39 -30.48 13.97 22.48
CA SER A 39 -29.58 14.52 23.50
C SER A 39 -29.51 13.73 24.81
N THR A 40 -30.49 12.86 25.10
CA THR A 40 -30.52 12.07 26.35
C THR A 40 -30.23 10.60 26.13
N ALA A 41 -30.34 10.11 24.89
CA ALA A 41 -30.21 8.69 24.54
C ALA A 41 -28.88 8.07 25.02
N GLY A 42 -27.77 8.81 24.96
CA GLY A 42 -26.47 8.34 25.46
C GLY A 42 -26.48 8.09 26.97
N ASP A 43 -26.91 9.06 27.76
CA ASP A 43 -26.97 8.92 29.22
C ASP A 43 -28.05 7.91 29.65
N ASP A 44 -29.17 7.84 28.92
CA ASP A 44 -30.24 6.86 29.14
C ASP A 44 -29.70 5.42 28.97
N LEU A 45 -28.96 5.14 27.89
CA LEU A 45 -28.36 3.83 27.63
C LEU A 45 -27.25 3.49 28.63
N VAL A 46 -26.41 4.46 29.01
CA VAL A 46 -25.35 4.24 30.00
C VAL A 46 -25.95 3.90 31.36
N ALA A 47 -26.99 4.63 31.80
CA ALA A 47 -27.68 4.34 33.06
C ALA A 47 -28.32 2.95 33.05
N ILE A 48 -28.84 2.51 31.91
CA ILE A 48 -29.37 1.15 31.76
C ILE A 48 -28.25 0.11 31.83
N ALA A 49 -27.12 0.34 31.17
CA ALA A 49 -25.96 -0.55 31.25
C ALA A 49 -25.44 -0.69 32.70
N GLU A 50 -25.29 0.41 33.43
CA GLU A 50 -24.91 0.40 34.84
C GLU A 50 -25.91 -0.38 35.70
N ALA A 51 -27.22 -0.17 35.48
CA ALA A 51 -28.28 -0.86 36.21
C ALA A 51 -28.32 -2.37 35.94
N ILE A 52 -28.01 -2.81 34.71
CA ILE A 52 -27.93 -4.24 34.36
C ILE A 52 -26.88 -4.95 35.21
N PHE A 53 -25.69 -4.34 35.34
CA PHE A 53 -24.58 -4.95 36.09
C PHE A 53 -24.69 -4.75 37.61
N SER A 54 -25.33 -3.67 38.09
CA SER A 54 -25.54 -3.45 39.53
C SER A 54 -26.55 -4.42 40.14
N ASN A 55 -27.54 -4.88 39.38
CA ASN A 55 -28.60 -5.77 39.87
C ASN A 55 -28.20 -7.26 39.91
N SER A 56 -26.95 -7.60 39.56
CA SER A 56 -26.40 -8.97 39.67
C SER A 56 -27.29 -10.04 39.03
N LEU A 57 -27.82 -9.76 37.85
CA LEU A 57 -28.63 -10.70 37.08
C LEU A 57 -27.86 -12.01 36.84
N GLY A 58 -28.57 -13.14 36.80
CA GLY A 58 -27.97 -14.42 36.40
C GLY A 58 -27.36 -14.33 35.00
N VAL A 59 -26.32 -15.15 34.71
CA VAL A 59 -25.55 -15.08 33.45
C VAL A 59 -26.44 -15.19 32.20
N VAL A 60 -27.46 -16.06 32.23
CA VAL A 60 -28.37 -16.26 31.10
C VAL A 60 -29.24 -15.03 30.85
N ALA A 61 -29.82 -14.45 31.90
CA ALA A 61 -30.62 -13.23 31.81
C ALA A 61 -29.76 -12.04 31.34
N THR A 62 -28.54 -11.91 31.87
CA THR A 62 -27.60 -10.86 31.45
C THR A 62 -27.27 -10.95 29.97
N ARG A 63 -27.04 -12.16 29.42
CA ARG A 63 -26.80 -12.36 27.98
C ARG A 63 -27.98 -11.94 27.12
N ALA A 64 -29.21 -12.31 27.51
CA ALA A 64 -30.42 -11.95 26.77
C ALA A 64 -30.62 -10.42 26.74
N VAL A 65 -30.48 -9.78 27.90
CA VAL A 65 -30.58 -8.31 28.00
C VAL A 65 -29.46 -7.61 27.21
N LEU A 66 -28.21 -8.10 27.26
CA LEU A 66 -27.10 -7.55 26.49
C LEU A 66 -27.32 -7.65 24.98
N ASN A 67 -27.89 -8.76 24.48
CA ASN A 67 -28.23 -8.88 23.07
C ASN A 67 -29.29 -7.85 22.64
N THR A 68 -30.30 -7.62 23.48
CA THR A 68 -31.33 -6.59 23.25
C THR A 68 -30.72 -5.18 23.33
N PHE A 69 -29.81 -4.94 24.26
CA PHE A 69 -29.08 -3.68 24.41
C PHE A 69 -28.22 -3.37 23.18
N ILE A 70 -27.45 -4.34 22.70
CA ILE A 70 -26.64 -4.20 21.49
C ILE A 70 -27.53 -3.95 20.26
N SER A 71 -28.67 -4.65 20.17
CA SER A 71 -29.60 -4.48 19.05
C SER A 71 -30.24 -3.09 19.03
N THR A 72 -30.58 -2.55 20.21
CA THR A 72 -31.11 -1.20 20.34
C THR A 72 -30.06 -0.13 20.07
N LEU A 73 -28.82 -0.31 20.55
CA LEU A 73 -27.69 0.56 20.22
C LEU A 73 -27.41 0.61 18.71
N LYS A 74 -27.49 -0.54 18.02
CA LYS A 74 -27.38 -0.60 16.55
C LYS A 74 -28.52 0.13 15.85
N ALA A 75 -29.76 -0.03 16.33
CA ALA A 75 -30.94 0.57 15.72
C ALA A 75 -30.98 2.11 15.82
N LEU A 76 -30.42 2.68 16.91
CA LEU A 76 -30.33 4.13 17.08
C LEU A 76 -29.29 4.78 16.16
N GLY A 77 -28.31 3.98 15.71
CA GLY A 77 -27.20 4.43 14.86
C GLY A 77 -26.18 5.30 15.60
N ASN A 78 -25.08 5.64 14.93
CA ASN A 78 -24.00 6.46 15.49
C ASN A 78 -24.29 7.98 15.38
N LYS A 79 -25.45 8.43 15.86
CA LYS A 79 -25.77 9.87 15.88
C LYS A 79 -25.10 10.51 17.10
N GLN A 80 -24.38 11.63 16.90
CA GLN A 80 -23.68 12.34 17.99
C GLN A 80 -22.69 11.45 18.77
N ASP A 81 -21.92 10.60 18.07
CA ASP A 81 -20.92 9.71 18.67
C ASP A 81 -21.46 8.74 19.74
N LEU A 82 -22.75 8.42 19.64
CA LEU A 82 -23.45 7.55 20.60
C LEU A 82 -22.73 6.20 20.80
N TRP A 83 -22.20 5.61 19.73
CA TRP A 83 -21.50 4.33 19.84
C TRP A 83 -20.20 4.45 20.63
N ILE A 84 -19.48 5.56 20.52
CA ILE A 84 -18.26 5.81 21.30
C ILE A 84 -18.64 6.05 22.77
N ASP A 85 -19.56 6.98 23.03
CA ASP A 85 -19.94 7.38 24.39
C ASP A 85 -20.53 6.23 25.20
N VAL A 86 -21.49 5.51 24.62
CA VAL A 86 -22.16 4.39 25.28
C VAL A 86 -21.25 3.15 25.27
N GLY A 87 -20.59 2.88 24.15
CA GLY A 87 -19.78 1.68 23.97
C GLY A 87 -18.56 1.65 24.89
N THR A 88 -17.79 2.73 24.98
CA THR A 88 -16.61 2.81 25.87
C THR A 88 -16.98 2.60 27.34
N ARG A 89 -18.05 3.24 27.83
CA ARG A 89 -18.54 3.05 29.20
C ARG A 89 -19.06 1.63 29.43
N THR A 90 -19.77 1.07 28.45
CA THR A 90 -20.26 -0.33 28.53
C THR A 90 -19.10 -1.32 28.55
N LEU A 91 -18.02 -1.08 27.81
CA LEU A 91 -16.81 -1.92 27.81
C LEU A 91 -16.10 -1.90 29.18
N VAL A 92 -16.00 -0.74 29.83
CA VAL A 92 -15.45 -0.65 31.20
C VAL A 92 -16.28 -1.51 32.16
N LEU A 93 -17.61 -1.43 32.08
CA LEU A 93 -18.51 -2.26 32.91
C LEU A 93 -18.33 -3.74 32.61
N LEU A 94 -18.32 -4.15 31.34
CA LEU A 94 -18.14 -5.54 30.91
C LEU A 94 -16.81 -6.13 31.36
N ASN A 95 -15.71 -5.37 31.24
CA ASN A 95 -14.37 -5.82 31.64
C ASN A 95 -14.19 -5.92 33.16
N SER A 96 -15.02 -5.22 33.94
CA SER A 96 -15.00 -5.31 35.41
C SER A 96 -15.76 -6.53 35.97
N GLN A 97 -16.51 -7.25 35.13
CA GLN A 97 -17.31 -8.39 35.58
C GLN A 97 -16.47 -9.66 35.73
N PRO A 98 -16.71 -10.47 36.78
CA PRO A 98 -16.01 -11.74 36.96
C PRO A 98 -16.41 -12.81 35.93
N SER A 99 -17.59 -12.67 35.30
CA SER A 99 -18.05 -13.51 34.20
C SER A 99 -17.69 -12.90 32.85
N ALA A 100 -16.96 -13.63 32.02
CA ALA A 100 -16.58 -13.18 30.69
C ALA A 100 -17.79 -13.22 29.72
N PHE A 101 -18.12 -12.08 29.12
CA PHE A 101 -19.09 -11.96 28.02
C PHE A 101 -18.37 -11.62 26.70
N PRO A 102 -17.51 -12.52 26.17
CA PRO A 102 -16.60 -12.20 25.07
C PRO A 102 -17.30 -11.81 23.77
N ASP A 103 -18.45 -12.42 23.46
CA ASP A 103 -19.21 -12.07 22.25
C ASP A 103 -19.84 -10.67 22.31
N ALA A 104 -20.37 -10.28 23.48
CA ALA A 104 -20.92 -8.95 23.68
C ALA A 104 -19.81 -7.88 23.62
N ILE A 105 -18.66 -8.16 24.26
CA ILE A 105 -17.47 -7.28 24.22
C ILE A 105 -17.01 -7.07 22.79
N ALA A 106 -16.86 -8.15 22.01
CA ALA A 106 -16.42 -8.06 20.62
C ALA A 106 -17.38 -7.21 19.77
N ILE A 107 -18.70 -7.41 19.88
CA ILE A 107 -19.68 -6.64 19.11
C ILE A 107 -19.64 -5.15 19.49
N VAL A 108 -19.49 -4.82 20.78
CA VAL A 108 -19.38 -3.42 21.22
C VAL A 108 -18.07 -2.79 20.74
N GLN A 109 -16.94 -3.52 20.80
CA GLN A 109 -15.66 -3.05 20.24
C GLN A 109 -15.75 -2.80 18.73
N GLU A 110 -16.42 -3.66 17.98
CA GLU A 110 -16.63 -3.45 16.54
C GLU A 110 -17.47 -2.20 16.25
N LEU A 111 -18.50 -1.91 17.05
CA LEU A 111 -19.31 -0.69 16.92
C LEU A 111 -18.51 0.58 17.25
N VAL A 112 -17.77 0.56 18.36
CA VAL A 112 -16.89 1.68 18.76
C VAL A 112 -15.83 1.94 17.70
N ALA A 113 -15.22 0.88 17.16
CA ALA A 113 -14.24 1.00 16.09
C ALA A 113 -14.84 1.60 14.82
N THR A 114 -16.03 1.16 14.40
CA THR A 114 -16.72 1.76 13.24
C THR A 114 -17.01 3.25 13.46
N ALA A 115 -17.40 3.63 14.68
CA ALA A 115 -17.63 5.05 15.00
C ALA A 115 -16.34 5.89 14.96
N HIS A 116 -15.22 5.35 15.45
CA HIS A 116 -13.92 6.01 15.29
C HIS A 116 -13.47 6.08 13.82
N GLU A 117 -13.75 5.05 13.00
CA GLU A 117 -13.50 5.08 11.56
C GLU A 117 -14.33 6.17 10.86
N GLU A 118 -15.61 6.36 11.25
CA GLU A 118 -16.48 7.45 10.74
C GLU A 118 -15.97 8.85 11.13
N ASN A 119 -15.30 8.97 12.28
CA ASN A 119 -14.72 10.22 12.77
C ASN A 119 -13.28 10.48 12.30
N GLU A 120 -12.73 9.61 11.44
CA GLU A 120 -11.32 9.65 10.99
C GLU A 120 -10.29 9.45 12.13
N ASP A 121 -10.72 8.92 13.29
CA ASP A 121 -9.88 8.56 14.43
C ASP A 121 -9.24 7.17 14.25
N PHE A 122 -8.48 6.99 13.16
CA PHE A 122 -8.02 5.67 12.72
C PHE A 122 -7.16 4.93 13.75
N VAL A 123 -6.34 5.64 14.52
CA VAL A 123 -5.48 5.02 15.56
C VAL A 123 -6.33 4.40 16.67
N GLU A 124 -7.36 5.10 17.13
CA GLU A 124 -8.24 4.60 18.19
C GLU A 124 -9.14 3.48 17.69
N ALA A 125 -9.59 3.55 16.44
CA ALA A 125 -10.28 2.43 15.79
C ALA A 125 -9.42 1.16 15.74
N ALA A 126 -8.16 1.28 15.28
CA ALA A 126 -7.22 0.17 15.22
C ALA A 126 -6.91 -0.41 16.61
N ARG A 127 -6.76 0.45 17.62
CA ARG A 127 -6.56 0.02 19.03
C ARG A 127 -7.76 -0.75 19.54
N THR A 128 -8.97 -0.23 19.36
CA THR A 128 -10.21 -0.88 19.80
C THR A 128 -10.39 -2.26 19.16
N LEU A 129 -10.12 -2.38 17.85
CA LEU A 129 -10.18 -3.67 17.15
C LEU A 129 -9.09 -4.65 17.61
N SER A 130 -7.91 -4.15 17.99
CA SER A 130 -6.81 -5.00 18.46
C SER A 130 -7.07 -5.69 19.80
N GLU A 131 -7.95 -5.11 20.61
CA GLU A 131 -8.36 -5.66 21.91
C GLU A 131 -9.36 -6.82 21.78
N ILE A 132 -9.94 -7.03 20.60
CA ILE A 132 -10.86 -8.14 20.35
C ILE A 132 -10.10 -9.47 20.51
N LEU A 133 -10.62 -10.34 21.37
CA LEU A 133 -10.04 -11.65 21.68
C LEU A 133 -10.23 -12.67 20.53
N LEU A 134 -9.52 -12.46 19.42
CA LEU A 134 -9.63 -13.28 18.20
C LEU A 134 -9.05 -14.69 18.34
N ASP A 135 -8.02 -14.88 19.16
CA ASP A 135 -7.30 -16.16 19.33
C ASP A 135 -7.56 -16.83 20.69
N SER A 136 -8.57 -16.36 21.44
CA SER A 136 -8.92 -16.91 22.75
C SER A 136 -9.66 -18.24 22.66
N SER A 137 -9.35 -19.18 23.56
CA SER A 137 -10.12 -20.43 23.70
C SER A 137 -11.56 -20.20 24.17
N GLN A 138 -11.86 -19.00 24.68
CA GLN A 138 -13.19 -18.64 25.18
C GLN A 138 -14.17 -18.29 24.07
N ARG A 139 -13.70 -17.97 22.85
CA ARG A 139 -14.53 -17.59 21.70
C ARG A 139 -14.07 -18.29 20.43
N GLN A 140 -14.96 -19.08 19.82
CA GLN A 140 -14.68 -19.68 18.51
C GLN A 140 -15.02 -18.69 17.41
N VAL A 141 -13.99 -18.20 16.71
CA VAL A 141 -14.13 -17.20 15.66
C VAL A 141 -13.78 -17.83 14.31
N SER A 142 -14.62 -17.60 13.30
CA SER A 142 -14.35 -18.08 11.95
C SER A 142 -13.07 -17.43 11.38
N VAL A 143 -12.33 -18.17 10.57
CA VAL A 143 -11.10 -17.67 9.92
C VAL A 143 -11.41 -16.42 9.07
N LYS A 144 -12.58 -16.39 8.42
CA LYS A 144 -13.07 -15.25 7.65
C LYS A 144 -13.20 -13.99 8.52
N HIS A 145 -13.88 -14.09 9.66
CA HIS A 145 -14.09 -12.93 10.55
C HIS A 145 -12.77 -12.43 11.16
N LYS A 146 -11.83 -13.33 11.49
CA LYS A 146 -10.48 -12.91 11.91
C LYS A 146 -9.79 -12.07 10.84
N ALA A 147 -9.90 -12.48 9.58
CA ALA A 147 -9.32 -11.73 8.47
C ALA A 147 -9.99 -10.39 8.23
N GLU A 148 -11.33 -10.30 8.33
CA GLU A 148 -12.08 -9.04 8.26
C GLU A 148 -11.55 -8.02 9.28
N ILE A 149 -11.40 -8.43 10.55
CA ILE A 149 -10.91 -7.54 11.61
C ILE A 149 -9.45 -7.16 11.40
N TRP A 150 -8.57 -8.12 11.07
CA TRP A 150 -7.17 -7.79 10.80
C TRP A 150 -6.98 -6.88 9.58
N ILE A 151 -7.78 -7.05 8.52
CA ILE A 151 -7.74 -6.16 7.36
C ILE A 151 -8.19 -4.75 7.75
N ARG A 152 -9.25 -4.60 8.56
CA ARG A 152 -9.67 -3.28 9.09
C ARG A 152 -8.56 -2.60 9.89
N ILE A 153 -7.92 -3.34 10.81
CA ILE A 153 -6.78 -2.83 11.59
C ILE A 153 -5.65 -2.34 10.66
N VAL A 154 -5.29 -3.14 9.65
CA VAL A 154 -4.25 -2.77 8.69
C VAL A 154 -4.63 -1.49 7.94
N ARG A 155 -5.87 -1.39 7.46
CA ARG A 155 -6.36 -0.21 6.74
C ARG A 155 -6.28 1.04 7.61
N ASN A 156 -6.76 0.97 8.85
CA ASN A 156 -6.73 2.09 9.79
C ASN A 156 -5.30 2.57 10.07
N TYR A 157 -4.34 1.67 10.29
CA TYR A 157 -2.93 2.07 10.44
C TYR A 157 -2.33 2.67 9.17
N LEU A 158 -2.76 2.22 7.99
CA LEU A 158 -2.30 2.77 6.72
C LEU A 158 -2.85 4.17 6.40
N GLU A 159 -3.98 4.57 6.96
CA GLU A 159 -4.51 5.94 6.80
C GLU A 159 -3.71 6.98 7.60
N VAL A 160 -2.95 6.54 8.61
CA VAL A 160 -2.06 7.41 9.42
C VAL A 160 -0.57 7.16 9.13
N ASP A 161 -0.26 6.55 7.99
CA ASP A 161 1.10 6.20 7.54
C ASP A 161 1.90 5.30 8.52
N ASP A 162 1.25 4.62 9.47
CA ASP A 162 1.90 3.65 10.39
C ASP A 162 2.04 2.27 9.73
N SER A 163 2.93 2.20 8.75
CA SER A 163 3.26 0.97 8.03
C SER A 163 3.87 -0.13 8.93
N THR A 164 4.43 0.23 10.09
CA THR A 164 5.07 -0.72 11.02
C THR A 164 4.02 -1.51 11.78
N SER A 165 3.03 -0.81 12.35
CA SER A 165 1.90 -1.46 13.01
C SER A 165 1.07 -2.26 12.00
N ALA A 166 0.81 -1.70 10.82
CA ALA A 166 0.12 -2.39 9.72
C ALA A 166 0.84 -3.70 9.32
N GLU A 167 2.16 -3.71 9.23
CA GLU A 167 2.94 -4.91 8.87
C GLU A 167 2.79 -6.05 9.88
N THR A 168 2.59 -5.73 11.16
CA THR A 168 2.38 -6.75 12.19
C THR A 168 1.13 -7.58 11.89
N TYR A 169 0.03 -6.94 11.51
CA TYR A 169 -1.24 -7.60 11.20
C TYR A 169 -1.26 -8.21 9.80
N ILE A 170 -0.60 -7.61 8.80
CA ILE A 170 -0.48 -8.22 7.47
C ILE A 170 0.28 -9.55 7.52
N ASN A 171 1.27 -9.67 8.41
CA ASN A 171 2.01 -10.92 8.59
C ASN A 171 1.17 -12.01 9.26
N LYS A 172 0.24 -11.66 10.15
CA LYS A 172 -0.77 -12.59 10.68
C LYS A 172 -1.72 -13.06 9.58
N LEU A 173 -2.20 -12.13 8.75
CA LEU A 173 -3.06 -12.44 7.61
C LEU A 173 -2.41 -13.42 6.62
N LYS A 174 -1.13 -13.25 6.28
CA LYS A 174 -0.39 -14.17 5.38
C LYS A 174 -0.55 -15.65 5.76
N ASN A 175 -0.64 -15.95 7.06
CA ASN A 175 -0.76 -17.32 7.56
C ASN A 175 -2.15 -17.93 7.37
N ILE A 176 -3.20 -17.11 7.18
CA ILE A 176 -4.59 -17.58 7.10
C ILE A 176 -5.28 -17.29 5.76
N MET A 177 -4.77 -16.35 4.97
CA MET A 177 -5.42 -15.92 3.72
C MET A 177 -5.60 -17.06 2.69
N HIS A 178 -4.78 -18.11 2.73
CA HIS A 178 -4.94 -19.27 1.85
C HIS A 178 -6.19 -20.12 2.15
N GLN A 179 -6.85 -19.88 3.29
CA GLN A 179 -8.07 -20.59 3.72
C GLN A 179 -9.35 -19.81 3.40
N ILE A 180 -9.22 -18.64 2.76
CA ILE A 180 -10.32 -17.70 2.52
C ILE A 180 -10.59 -17.63 1.03
N GLU A 181 -11.83 -17.95 0.65
CA GLU A 181 -12.29 -17.92 -0.75
C GLU A 181 -12.94 -16.58 -1.14
N ASP A 182 -12.98 -15.61 -0.21
CA ASP A 182 -13.57 -14.29 -0.44
C ASP A 182 -12.66 -13.40 -1.29
N SER A 183 -13.15 -13.03 -2.49
CA SER A 183 -12.42 -12.22 -3.46
C SER A 183 -12.16 -10.79 -2.96
N ASP A 184 -13.08 -10.21 -2.20
CA ASP A 184 -12.99 -8.83 -1.72
C ASP A 184 -11.93 -8.72 -0.61
N LEU A 185 -11.98 -9.63 0.36
CA LEU A 185 -10.94 -9.72 1.40
C LEU A 185 -9.56 -10.00 0.82
N THR A 186 -9.48 -10.85 -0.21
CA THR A 186 -8.23 -11.14 -0.92
C THR A 186 -7.70 -9.89 -1.62
N LEU A 187 -8.58 -9.09 -2.22
CA LEU A 187 -8.22 -7.83 -2.86
C LEU A 187 -7.69 -6.82 -1.83
N HIS A 188 -8.43 -6.59 -0.73
CA HIS A 188 -8.01 -5.68 0.34
C HIS A 188 -6.68 -6.10 0.97
N PHE A 189 -6.47 -7.40 1.16
CA PHE A 189 -5.20 -7.94 1.64
C PHE A 189 -4.04 -7.61 0.69
N LYS A 190 -4.19 -7.89 -0.61
CA LYS A 190 -3.15 -7.62 -1.61
C LYS A 190 -2.86 -6.13 -1.75
N LEU A 191 -3.89 -5.29 -1.77
CA LEU A 191 -3.74 -3.82 -1.84
C LEU A 191 -3.00 -3.27 -0.62
N SER A 192 -3.38 -3.73 0.58
CA SER A 192 -2.70 -3.35 1.82
C SER A 192 -1.23 -3.79 1.80
N GLN A 193 -0.95 -4.97 1.26
CA GLN A 193 0.41 -5.46 1.10
C GLN A 193 1.25 -4.61 0.15
N ALA A 194 0.65 -4.10 -0.93
CA ALA A 194 1.31 -3.18 -1.85
C ALA A 194 1.60 -1.82 -1.18
N ARG A 195 0.61 -1.24 -0.48
CA ARG A 195 0.76 0.02 0.30
C ARG A 195 1.87 -0.07 1.34
N ILE A 196 1.95 -1.18 2.08
CA ILE A 196 3.00 -1.40 3.08
C ILE A 196 4.39 -1.45 2.41
N GLN A 197 4.51 -2.13 1.26
CA GLN A 197 5.79 -2.19 0.55
C GLN A 197 6.23 -0.84 -0.01
N ASP A 198 5.29 -0.06 -0.55
CA ASP A 198 5.55 1.30 -1.02
C ASP A 198 6.05 2.18 0.13
N ALA A 199 5.35 2.19 1.27
CA ALA A 199 5.74 2.93 2.47
C ALA A 199 7.12 2.50 3.01
N LYS A 200 7.45 1.20 2.93
CA LYS A 200 8.75 0.65 3.31
C LYS A 200 9.86 0.89 2.28
N ARG A 201 9.57 1.59 1.17
CA ARG A 201 10.49 1.88 0.06
C ARG A 201 10.96 0.62 -0.69
N ASP A 202 10.21 -0.47 -0.58
CA ASP A 202 10.37 -1.68 -1.39
C ASP A 202 9.58 -1.49 -2.70
N PHE A 203 9.98 -0.48 -3.46
CA PHE A 203 9.21 0.01 -4.61
C PHE A 203 9.08 -1.01 -5.73
N LEU A 204 10.09 -1.88 -5.95
CA LEU A 204 9.99 -2.91 -6.99
C LEU A 204 8.88 -3.92 -6.69
N SER A 205 8.81 -4.38 -5.44
CA SER A 205 7.77 -5.32 -5.02
C SER A 205 6.40 -4.66 -5.05
N ALA A 206 6.31 -3.41 -4.58
CA ALA A 206 5.08 -2.62 -4.62
C ALA A 206 4.59 -2.41 -6.06
N ALA A 207 5.47 -2.00 -6.98
CA ALA A 207 5.17 -1.79 -8.39
C ALA A 207 4.60 -3.06 -9.05
N ASN A 208 5.22 -4.21 -8.80
CA ASN A 208 4.74 -5.48 -9.33
C ASN A 208 3.33 -5.83 -8.83
N LYS A 209 3.07 -5.64 -7.53
CA LYS A 209 1.75 -5.93 -6.94
C LYS A 209 0.68 -4.97 -7.42
N TYR A 210 0.98 -3.66 -7.47
CA TYR A 210 0.05 -2.69 -8.03
C TYR A 210 -0.26 -2.98 -9.49
N HIS A 211 0.75 -3.33 -10.28
CA HIS A 211 0.55 -3.72 -11.68
C HIS A 211 -0.35 -4.97 -11.78
N GLU A 212 -0.09 -6.02 -11.01
CA GLU A 212 -0.95 -7.22 -10.95
C GLU A 212 -2.40 -6.87 -10.54
N LEU A 213 -2.56 -6.03 -9.52
CA LEU A 213 -3.87 -5.58 -9.04
C LEU A 213 -4.63 -4.76 -10.07
N SER A 214 -3.95 -3.98 -10.90
CA SER A 214 -4.58 -3.17 -11.96
C SER A 214 -5.36 -3.99 -13.00
N PHE A 215 -5.10 -5.31 -13.10
CA PHE A 215 -5.84 -6.22 -13.98
C PHE A 215 -7.07 -6.86 -13.32
N SER A 216 -7.25 -6.67 -12.00
CA SER A 216 -8.36 -7.30 -11.26
C SER A 216 -9.70 -6.76 -11.73
N SER A 217 -10.56 -7.66 -12.25
CA SER A 217 -11.91 -7.28 -12.70
C SER A 217 -12.85 -6.88 -11.55
N ALA A 218 -12.47 -7.16 -10.30
CA ALA A 218 -13.22 -6.77 -9.11
C ALA A 218 -13.11 -5.28 -8.78
N ILE A 219 -12.08 -4.59 -9.30
CA ILE A 219 -11.84 -3.16 -9.08
C ILE A 219 -12.59 -2.36 -10.16
N ALA A 220 -13.12 -1.18 -9.84
CA ALA A 220 -13.71 -0.29 -10.84
C ALA A 220 -12.66 0.21 -11.85
N GLU A 221 -13.06 0.57 -13.07
CA GLU A 221 -12.09 0.95 -14.13
C GLU A 221 -11.21 2.14 -13.74
N GLU A 222 -11.80 3.17 -13.12
CA GLU A 222 -11.08 4.35 -12.61
C GLU A 222 -10.04 3.97 -11.54
N GLU A 223 -10.42 3.10 -10.62
CA GLU A 223 -9.53 2.60 -9.57
C GLU A 223 -8.42 1.70 -10.13
N ARG A 224 -8.65 0.97 -11.24
CA ARG A 224 -7.61 0.20 -11.93
C ARG A 224 -6.55 1.10 -12.54
N LEU A 225 -6.96 2.21 -13.17
CA LEU A 225 -6.04 3.21 -13.70
C LEU A 225 -5.24 3.89 -12.58
N HIS A 226 -5.90 4.23 -11.47
CA HIS A 226 -5.20 4.75 -10.29
C HIS A 226 -4.17 3.74 -9.74
N THR A 227 -4.54 2.46 -9.65
CA THR A 227 -3.63 1.40 -9.21
C THR A 227 -2.44 1.24 -10.19
N LEU A 228 -2.67 1.39 -11.50
CA LEU A 228 -1.60 1.39 -12.50
C LEU A 228 -0.67 2.60 -12.37
N SER A 229 -1.21 3.79 -12.09
CA SER A 229 -0.42 5.00 -11.77
C SER A 229 0.49 4.75 -10.56
N MET A 230 -0.03 4.14 -9.48
CA MET A 230 0.79 3.76 -8.32
C MET A 230 1.90 2.78 -8.68
N ALA A 231 1.63 1.81 -9.57
CA ALA A 231 2.64 0.90 -10.08
C ALA A 231 3.75 1.64 -10.84
N ALA A 232 3.38 2.61 -11.71
CA ALA A 232 4.32 3.43 -12.46
C ALA A 232 5.19 4.28 -11.53
N LYS A 233 4.59 4.98 -10.56
CA LYS A 233 5.32 5.78 -9.57
C LYS A 233 6.34 4.95 -8.80
N CYS A 234 5.94 3.79 -8.29
CA CYS A 234 6.85 2.86 -7.62
C CYS A 234 7.97 2.37 -8.55
N ALA A 235 7.67 1.98 -9.80
CA ALA A 235 8.69 1.54 -10.73
C ALA A 235 9.71 2.64 -11.09
N ILE A 236 9.26 3.89 -11.17
CA ILE A 236 10.10 5.06 -11.40
C ILE A 236 11.02 5.32 -10.20
N LEU A 237 10.49 5.25 -8.97
CA LEU A 237 11.24 5.46 -7.72
C LEU A 237 12.19 4.32 -7.37
N ALA A 238 11.99 3.13 -7.93
CA ALA A 238 12.86 1.98 -7.69
C ALA A 238 14.31 2.25 -8.11
N PRO A 239 15.31 1.64 -7.43
CA PRO A 239 16.72 1.76 -7.81
C PRO A 239 16.98 1.24 -9.23
N ALA A 240 17.81 1.97 -9.99
CA ALA A 240 18.22 1.56 -11.34
C ALA A 240 18.86 0.15 -11.34
N GLY A 241 18.42 -0.72 -12.26
CA GLY A 241 18.94 -2.09 -12.41
C GLY A 241 18.05 -3.00 -13.26
N PRO A 242 18.46 -4.24 -13.56
CA PRO A 242 17.78 -5.11 -14.54
C PRO A 242 16.32 -5.44 -14.19
N MET A 243 16.04 -5.66 -12.89
CA MET A 243 14.67 -5.92 -12.43
C MET A 243 13.76 -4.71 -12.67
N ARG A 244 14.25 -3.50 -12.41
CA ARG A 244 13.52 -2.26 -12.67
C ARG A 244 13.24 -2.11 -14.17
N SER A 245 14.25 -2.29 -15.02
CA SER A 245 14.09 -2.19 -16.48
C SER A 245 13.04 -3.17 -17.02
N ARG A 246 12.98 -4.40 -16.48
CA ARG A 246 11.92 -5.37 -16.83
C ARG A 246 10.52 -4.91 -16.41
N THR A 247 10.39 -4.34 -15.21
CA THR A 247 9.09 -3.82 -14.73
C THR A 247 8.65 -2.60 -15.53
N LEU A 248 9.54 -1.65 -15.79
CA LEU A 248 9.27 -0.50 -16.65
C LEU A 248 8.87 -0.93 -18.07
N GLY A 249 9.53 -1.94 -18.63
CA GLY A 249 9.17 -2.47 -19.95
C GLY A 249 7.81 -3.15 -19.99
N ARG A 250 7.35 -3.76 -18.90
CA ARG A 250 5.97 -4.27 -18.80
C ARG A 250 4.96 -3.13 -18.75
N LEU A 251 5.22 -2.12 -17.92
CA LEU A 251 4.36 -0.93 -17.80
C LEU A 251 4.27 -0.15 -19.12
N TYR A 252 5.40 0.07 -19.80
CA TYR A 252 5.43 0.78 -21.07
C TYR A 252 4.68 0.06 -22.19
N LYS A 253 4.66 -1.28 -22.17
CA LYS A 253 3.92 -2.11 -23.14
C LYS A 253 2.43 -2.24 -22.80
N ASP A 254 2.00 -1.83 -21.62
CA ASP A 254 0.57 -1.77 -21.27
C ASP A 254 -0.05 -0.56 -21.96
N GLU A 255 -1.00 -0.79 -22.87
CA GLU A 255 -1.66 0.26 -23.65
C GLU A 255 -2.38 1.28 -22.76
N ARG A 256 -2.81 0.89 -21.56
CA ARG A 256 -3.47 1.77 -20.59
C ARG A 256 -2.52 2.81 -20.01
N SER A 257 -1.21 2.51 -20.01
CA SER A 257 -0.20 3.42 -19.45
C SER A 257 -0.15 4.76 -20.17
N VAL A 258 -0.56 4.84 -21.43
CA VAL A 258 -0.61 6.09 -22.21
C VAL A 258 -1.57 7.12 -21.60
N GLN A 259 -2.56 6.67 -20.83
CA GLN A 259 -3.54 7.54 -20.16
C GLN A 259 -3.01 8.14 -18.85
N LEU A 260 -1.86 7.65 -18.37
CA LEU A 260 -1.29 8.07 -17.11
C LEU A 260 -0.58 9.43 -17.24
N PRO A 261 -0.73 10.33 -16.26
CA PRO A 261 0.08 11.55 -16.18
C PRO A 261 1.58 11.27 -16.22
N GLU A 262 1.99 10.15 -15.63
CA GLU A 262 3.38 9.74 -15.51
C GLU A 262 3.94 9.09 -16.80
N PHE A 263 3.15 8.93 -17.87
CA PHE A 263 3.60 8.23 -19.07
C PHE A 263 4.84 8.85 -19.72
N GLY A 264 4.91 10.18 -19.77
CA GLY A 264 6.06 10.87 -20.38
C GLY A 264 7.39 10.59 -19.68
N ILE A 265 7.38 10.57 -18.34
CA ILE A 265 8.57 10.23 -17.56
C ILE A 265 8.85 8.72 -17.60
N LEU A 266 7.80 7.88 -17.58
CA LEU A 266 7.91 6.44 -17.75
C LEU A 266 8.59 6.07 -19.08
N GLU A 267 8.15 6.66 -20.20
CA GLU A 267 8.73 6.45 -21.53
C GLU A 267 10.22 6.84 -21.52
N LYS A 268 10.55 8.04 -21.02
CA LYS A 268 11.93 8.51 -20.97
C LYS A 268 12.82 7.60 -20.16
N ILE A 269 12.34 7.14 -19.01
CA ILE A 269 13.09 6.24 -18.15
C ILE A 269 13.27 4.88 -18.83
N PHE A 270 12.21 4.33 -19.43
CA PHE A 270 12.29 3.05 -20.14
C PHE A 270 13.24 3.08 -21.34
N LEU A 271 13.28 4.20 -22.07
CA LEU A 271 14.17 4.41 -23.22
C LEU A 271 15.55 4.95 -22.81
N ASP A 272 15.86 4.98 -21.52
CA ASP A 272 17.14 5.44 -20.96
C ASP A 272 17.54 6.85 -21.42
N ARG A 273 16.55 7.73 -21.58
CA ARG A 273 16.73 9.15 -21.87
C ARG A 273 17.00 9.92 -20.58
N LEU A 274 17.75 11.01 -20.70
CA LEU A 274 18.01 11.93 -19.59
C LEU A 274 16.74 12.69 -19.19
N LEU A 275 16.56 12.86 -17.88
CA LEU A 275 15.48 13.62 -17.28
C LEU A 275 15.94 15.03 -16.93
N SER A 276 15.14 16.05 -17.28
CA SER A 276 15.41 17.43 -16.89
C SER A 276 14.88 17.72 -15.48
N ALA A 277 15.43 18.75 -14.82
CA ALA A 277 14.97 19.16 -13.49
C ALA A 277 13.48 19.51 -13.48
N GLU A 278 12.99 20.22 -14.49
CA GLU A 278 11.57 20.62 -14.60
C GLU A 278 10.61 19.42 -14.66
N GLU A 279 11.01 18.32 -15.31
CA GLU A 279 10.22 17.10 -15.41
C GLU A 279 10.17 16.36 -14.08
N VAL A 280 11.30 16.32 -13.39
CA VAL A 280 11.43 15.71 -12.07
C VAL A 280 10.62 16.50 -11.04
N ASP A 281 10.63 17.83 -11.11
CA ASP A 281 9.86 18.69 -10.21
C ASP A 281 8.36 18.53 -10.40
N LYS A 282 7.89 18.40 -11.66
CA LYS A 282 6.48 18.09 -11.95
C LYS A 282 6.09 16.72 -11.40
N PHE A 283 6.91 15.70 -11.63
CA PHE A 283 6.66 14.37 -11.11
C PHE A 283 6.65 14.34 -9.57
N ALA A 284 7.55 15.08 -8.92
CA ALA A 284 7.63 15.18 -7.47
C ALA A 284 6.33 15.72 -6.84
N GLN A 285 5.63 16.64 -7.51
CA GLN A 285 4.35 17.20 -7.05
C GLN A 285 3.22 16.16 -7.03
N GLU A 286 3.34 15.09 -7.80
CA GLU A 286 2.34 14.02 -7.89
C GLU A 286 2.61 12.87 -6.91
N LEU A 287 3.75 12.89 -6.20
CA LEU A 287 4.14 11.84 -5.26
C LEU A 287 3.52 12.04 -3.87
N GLN A 288 3.32 10.92 -3.18
CA GLN A 288 2.83 10.92 -1.80
C GLN A 288 3.92 11.40 -0.82
N PRO A 289 3.55 11.98 0.34
CA PRO A 289 4.52 12.46 1.32
C PRO A 289 5.57 11.41 1.73
N HIS A 290 5.17 10.16 1.93
CA HIS A 290 6.09 9.07 2.29
C HIS A 290 7.10 8.72 1.18
N GLN A 291 6.75 8.98 -0.09
CA GLN A 291 7.63 8.74 -1.25
C GLN A 291 8.68 9.85 -1.41
N LEU A 292 8.43 11.03 -0.86
CA LEU A 292 9.35 12.18 -0.85
C LEU A 292 10.30 12.20 0.35
N ALA A 293 10.28 11.15 1.18
CA ALA A 293 11.08 11.10 2.39
C ALA A 293 12.59 11.23 2.12
N THR A 294 13.28 11.93 3.02
CA THR A 294 14.72 12.13 2.93
C THR A 294 15.49 10.87 3.36
N THR A 295 16.59 10.61 2.67
CA THR A 295 17.57 9.59 3.02
C THR A 295 18.57 10.12 4.04
N SER A 296 19.45 9.26 4.56
CA SER A 296 20.54 9.61 5.50
C SER A 296 21.42 10.76 5.01
N ASP A 297 21.53 10.89 3.68
CA ASP A 297 22.46 11.79 3.02
C ASP A 297 21.81 13.16 2.73
N GLY A 298 20.58 13.38 3.23
CA GLY A 298 19.80 14.61 3.06
C GLY A 298 19.08 14.73 1.71
N SER A 299 19.31 13.81 0.76
CA SER A 299 18.61 13.77 -0.52
C SER A 299 17.30 12.99 -0.42
N THR A 300 16.31 13.35 -1.25
CA THR A 300 15.05 12.58 -1.35
C THR A 300 15.28 11.26 -2.10
N VAL A 301 14.41 10.28 -1.84
CA VAL A 301 14.41 9.02 -2.59
C VAL A 301 14.33 9.27 -4.11
N LEU A 302 13.45 10.19 -4.53
CA LEU A 302 13.31 10.59 -5.93
C LEU A 302 14.62 11.14 -6.50
N ALA A 303 15.27 12.08 -5.80
CA ALA A 303 16.51 12.68 -6.27
C ALA A 303 17.60 11.62 -6.50
N LYS A 304 17.71 10.64 -5.58
CA LYS A 304 18.64 9.52 -5.72
C LYS A 304 18.30 8.63 -6.92
N ALA A 305 17.03 8.31 -7.13
CA ALA A 305 16.58 7.50 -8.26
C ALA A 305 16.84 8.18 -9.61
N VAL A 306 16.62 9.50 -9.68
CA VAL A 306 16.86 10.32 -10.88
C VAL A 306 18.33 10.41 -11.21
N VAL A 307 19.20 10.63 -10.21
CA VAL A 307 20.66 10.65 -10.42
C VAL A 307 21.14 9.29 -10.93
N ASP A 308 20.76 8.20 -10.26
CA ASP A 308 21.14 6.84 -10.66
C ASP A 308 20.66 6.54 -12.10
N HIS A 309 19.46 7.00 -12.46
CA HIS A 309 18.90 6.87 -13.80
C HIS A 309 19.66 7.69 -14.85
N ASN A 310 19.86 8.98 -14.61
CA ASN A 310 20.55 9.86 -15.53
C ASN A 310 22.01 9.43 -15.74
N LEU A 311 22.65 8.86 -14.73
CA LEU A 311 23.99 8.28 -14.87
C LEU A 311 24.00 7.06 -15.80
N LEU A 312 23.00 6.17 -15.69
CA LEU A 312 22.83 5.06 -16.63
C LEU A 312 22.50 5.55 -18.05
N GLY A 313 21.69 6.61 -18.19
CA GLY A 313 21.44 7.26 -19.48
C GLY A 313 22.72 7.83 -20.08
N ALA A 314 23.53 8.53 -19.27
CA ALA A 314 24.82 9.07 -19.68
C ALA A 314 25.79 7.97 -20.15
N SER A 315 25.80 6.81 -19.49
CA SER A 315 26.67 5.69 -19.90
C SER A 315 26.33 5.09 -21.26
N ARG A 316 25.11 5.32 -21.77
CA ARG A 316 24.70 4.92 -23.12
C ARG A 316 25.05 5.96 -24.18
N LEU A 317 25.15 7.22 -23.79
CA LEU A 317 25.44 8.34 -24.67
C LEU A 317 26.95 8.58 -24.82
N TYR A 318 27.71 8.40 -23.75
CA TYR A 318 29.14 8.71 -23.70
C TYR A 318 29.98 7.44 -23.60
N ASN A 319 31.12 7.42 -24.29
CA ASN A 319 32.16 6.41 -24.04
C ASN A 319 32.95 6.75 -22.77
N ASN A 320 33.16 8.04 -22.51
CA ASN A 320 33.80 8.58 -21.32
C ASN A 320 33.35 10.03 -21.10
N ILE A 321 33.48 10.50 -19.87
CA ILE A 321 33.13 11.86 -19.46
C ILE A 321 33.90 12.24 -18.19
N GLY A 322 34.34 13.49 -18.08
CA GLY A 322 34.94 14.02 -16.85
C GLY A 322 33.90 14.27 -15.77
N PHE A 323 34.27 14.13 -14.49
CA PHE A 323 33.32 14.24 -13.37
C PHE A 323 32.71 15.63 -13.20
N GLU A 324 33.36 16.72 -13.64
CA GLU A 324 32.76 18.06 -13.65
C GLU A 324 31.57 18.13 -14.62
N ALA A 325 31.76 17.67 -15.85
CA ALA A 325 30.71 17.65 -16.88
C ALA A 325 29.59 16.66 -16.53
N LEU A 326 29.95 15.49 -15.98
CA LEU A 326 28.98 14.52 -15.49
C LEU A 326 28.17 15.08 -14.32
N GLY A 327 28.83 15.76 -13.37
CA GLY A 327 28.15 16.44 -12.26
C GLY A 327 27.12 17.45 -12.76
N ALA A 328 27.50 18.31 -13.72
CA ALA A 328 26.59 19.26 -14.34
C ALA A 328 25.37 18.58 -15.00
N LEU A 329 25.57 17.44 -15.66
CA LEU A 329 24.50 16.65 -16.28
C LEU A 329 23.54 16.03 -15.25
N LEU A 330 24.07 15.60 -14.11
CA LEU A 330 23.30 14.94 -13.04
C LEU A 330 22.71 15.92 -12.02
N GLY A 331 23.09 17.21 -12.06
CA GLY A 331 22.74 18.18 -11.03
C GLY A 331 23.50 17.97 -9.72
N LEU A 332 24.71 17.42 -9.78
CA LEU A 332 25.58 17.13 -8.64
C LEU A 332 26.94 17.85 -8.73
N GLY A 333 27.63 17.97 -7.60
CA GLY A 333 29.06 18.31 -7.60
C GLY A 333 29.90 17.14 -8.12
N ALA A 334 31.09 17.44 -8.67
CA ALA A 334 31.98 16.44 -9.27
C ALA A 334 32.31 15.28 -8.32
N GLU A 335 32.64 15.58 -7.05
CA GLU A 335 32.94 14.58 -6.02
C GLU A 335 31.76 13.63 -5.77
N LYS A 336 30.53 14.16 -5.66
CA LYS A 336 29.32 13.34 -5.49
C LYS A 336 28.98 12.52 -6.72
N ALA A 337 29.29 13.04 -7.91
CA ALA A 337 29.11 12.31 -9.16
C ALA A 337 30.08 11.11 -9.25
N GLU A 338 31.35 11.30 -8.84
CA GLU A 338 32.33 10.22 -8.71
C GLU A 338 31.88 9.16 -7.70
N GLU A 339 31.50 9.56 -6.49
CA GLU A 339 31.04 8.65 -5.44
C GLU A 339 29.82 7.83 -5.89
N THR A 340 28.85 8.48 -6.53
CA THR A 340 27.66 7.82 -7.07
C THR A 340 28.00 6.83 -8.17
N THR A 341 28.92 7.21 -9.06
CA THR A 341 29.40 6.35 -10.14
C THR A 341 30.13 5.13 -9.60
N ALA A 342 31.04 5.31 -8.65
CA ALA A 342 31.78 4.22 -8.01
C ALA A 342 30.81 3.23 -7.33
N ARG A 343 29.82 3.74 -6.60
CA ARG A 343 28.78 2.92 -5.95
C ARG A 343 27.97 2.11 -6.95
N MET A 344 27.56 2.70 -8.08
CA MET A 344 26.79 1.98 -9.10
C MET A 344 27.60 0.88 -9.80
N ILE A 345 28.89 1.12 -10.05
CA ILE A 345 29.82 0.12 -10.57
C ILE A 345 30.03 -1.00 -9.57
N GLU A 346 30.28 -0.68 -8.29
CA GLU A 346 30.46 -1.67 -7.24
C GLU A 346 29.24 -2.58 -7.08
N GLN A 347 28.04 -2.00 -7.16
CA GLN A 347 26.77 -2.74 -7.06
C GLN A 347 26.41 -3.52 -8.32
N GLY A 348 27.22 -3.44 -9.39
CA GLY A 348 26.93 -4.12 -10.66
C GLY A 348 25.70 -3.57 -11.39
N ARG A 349 25.33 -2.32 -11.11
CA ARG A 349 24.19 -1.61 -11.74
C ARG A 349 24.64 -0.72 -12.90
N LEU A 350 25.95 -0.53 -13.05
CA LEU A 350 26.61 0.20 -14.11
C LEU A 350 27.91 -0.53 -14.48
N VAL A 351 28.26 -0.55 -15.77
CA VAL A 351 29.50 -1.18 -16.24
C VAL A 351 30.48 -0.09 -16.68
N GLY A 352 31.65 -0.05 -16.05
CA GLY A 352 32.66 0.96 -16.36
C GLY A 352 33.90 0.89 -15.47
N ARG A 353 34.79 1.85 -15.67
CA ARG A 353 35.99 2.07 -14.86
C ARG A 353 36.21 3.55 -14.61
N ILE A 354 36.80 3.88 -13.47
CA ILE A 354 37.11 5.25 -13.06
C ILE A 354 38.62 5.45 -13.12
N ASP A 355 39.05 6.50 -13.82
CA ASP A 355 40.41 7.03 -13.74
C ASP A 355 40.39 8.22 -12.77
N GLN A 356 40.93 7.98 -11.57
CA GLN A 356 40.94 8.97 -10.51
C GLN A 356 42.03 10.05 -10.70
N LEU A 357 43.08 9.78 -11.50
CA LEU A 357 44.12 10.76 -11.76
C LEU A 357 43.62 11.84 -12.72
N ASP A 358 42.93 11.40 -13.79
CA ASP A 358 42.40 12.29 -14.82
C ASP A 358 40.97 12.77 -14.52
N ASN A 359 40.32 12.26 -13.45
CA ASN A 359 38.94 12.55 -13.07
C ASN A 359 37.92 12.23 -14.17
N ILE A 360 38.09 11.08 -14.84
CA ILE A 360 37.26 10.64 -15.96
C ILE A 360 36.69 9.25 -15.67
N VAL A 361 35.40 9.06 -15.95
CA VAL A 361 34.79 7.72 -16.03
C VAL A 361 34.79 7.24 -17.47
N TYR A 362 35.13 5.97 -17.68
CA TYR A 362 34.99 5.25 -18.93
C TYR A 362 33.86 4.23 -18.81
N PHE A 363 32.86 4.36 -19.67
CA PHE A 363 31.72 3.46 -19.72
C PHE A 363 31.97 2.30 -20.69
N GLU A 364 31.36 1.15 -20.39
CA GLU A 364 31.34 0.02 -21.30
C GLU A 364 29.93 -0.32 -21.73
N ARG A 365 29.77 -0.62 -23.03
CA ARG A 365 28.52 -1.12 -23.59
C ARG A 365 28.36 -2.57 -23.17
N GLY A 366 27.52 -2.81 -22.18
CA GLY A 366 27.15 -4.13 -21.67
C GLY A 366 25.95 -4.03 -20.75
N GLU A 367 25.14 -5.09 -20.68
CA GLU A 367 24.06 -5.17 -19.71
C GLU A 367 24.63 -5.38 -18.31
N ALA A 368 24.26 -4.51 -17.39
CA ALA A 368 24.62 -4.63 -15.99
C ALA A 368 23.95 -5.89 -15.40
N SER A 369 24.69 -6.79 -14.78
CA SER A 369 24.11 -8.05 -14.24
C SER A 369 23.26 -7.83 -12.98
N GLY A 370 23.51 -6.73 -12.25
CA GLY A 370 22.93 -6.46 -10.94
C GLY A 370 23.63 -7.18 -9.78
N GLU A 371 24.67 -7.98 -10.05
CA GLU A 371 25.45 -8.67 -9.01
C GLU A 371 26.61 -7.79 -8.52
N ARG A 372 26.78 -7.70 -7.20
CA ARG A 372 27.85 -6.89 -6.60
C ARG A 372 29.22 -7.37 -7.07
N GLY A 373 30.05 -6.45 -7.54
CA GLY A 373 31.38 -6.72 -8.09
C GLY A 373 31.43 -6.93 -9.61
N SER A 374 30.30 -7.21 -10.26
CA SER A 374 30.23 -7.49 -11.70
C SER A 374 30.30 -6.26 -12.60
N GLY A 375 30.17 -5.05 -12.05
CA GLY A 375 30.19 -3.81 -12.84
C GLY A 375 31.58 -3.39 -13.29
N ARG A 376 32.63 -4.05 -12.78
CA ARG A 376 34.01 -3.78 -13.22
C ARG A 376 34.22 -4.36 -14.61
N ALA A 377 34.72 -3.52 -15.50
CA ALA A 377 35.20 -3.91 -16.81
C ALA A 377 36.37 -4.91 -16.71
N GLU A 378 36.11 -6.22 -16.70
CA GLU A 378 37.15 -7.25 -16.55
C GLU A 378 37.97 -7.49 -17.83
N VAL A 379 37.48 -7.08 -19.01
CA VAL A 379 38.09 -7.48 -20.29
C VAL A 379 38.26 -6.29 -21.24
N THR A 380 39.44 -5.67 -21.22
CA THR A 380 39.83 -4.63 -22.20
C THR A 380 40.14 -5.23 -23.57
N VAL A 381 40.45 -6.52 -23.64
CA VAL A 381 40.88 -7.21 -24.87
C VAL A 381 39.66 -7.71 -25.67
N GLY A 382 39.56 -7.32 -26.94
CA GLY A 382 38.50 -7.77 -27.85
C GLY A 382 37.18 -7.00 -27.79
N LYS A 383 37.14 -5.82 -27.13
CA LYS A 383 35.98 -4.91 -27.15
C LYS A 383 35.69 -4.39 -28.57
N GLU A 384 36.74 -3.97 -29.26
CA GLU A 384 36.64 -3.45 -30.65
C GLU A 384 36.17 -4.54 -31.62
N LEU A 385 36.63 -5.78 -31.43
CA LEU A 385 36.19 -6.95 -32.20
C LEU A 385 34.71 -7.25 -31.95
N ARG A 386 34.26 -7.27 -30.69
CA ARG A 386 32.84 -7.46 -30.36
C ARG A 386 31.94 -6.34 -30.92
N GLN A 387 32.40 -5.10 -30.89
CA GLN A 387 31.67 -3.98 -31.48
C GLN A 387 31.62 -4.09 -33.01
N TRP A 388 32.71 -4.56 -33.63
CA TRP A 388 32.74 -4.82 -35.06
C TRP A 388 31.77 -5.94 -35.44
N ASP A 389 31.74 -7.06 -34.71
CA ASP A 389 30.79 -8.16 -34.92
C ASP A 389 29.35 -7.67 -34.82
N ALA A 390 29.00 -6.89 -33.77
CA ALA A 390 27.67 -6.33 -33.59
C ALA A 390 27.27 -5.36 -34.72
N ASN A 391 28.21 -4.58 -35.26
CA ASN A 391 27.93 -3.70 -36.39
C ASN A 391 27.67 -4.50 -37.69
N VAL A 392 28.40 -5.60 -37.90
CA VAL A 392 28.19 -6.50 -39.05
C VAL A 392 26.84 -7.21 -38.95
N GLU A 393 26.48 -7.67 -37.76
CA GLU A 393 25.17 -8.26 -37.46
C GLU A 393 24.04 -7.25 -37.75
N SER A 394 24.12 -6.04 -37.18
CA SER A 394 23.13 -4.98 -37.39
C SER A 394 22.96 -4.60 -38.87
N LEU A 395 24.06 -4.48 -39.63
CA LEU A 395 23.98 -4.21 -41.07
C LEU A 395 23.29 -5.34 -41.83
N SER A 396 23.53 -6.59 -41.42
CA SER A 396 22.93 -7.78 -42.04
C SER A 396 21.43 -7.84 -41.77
N GLU A 397 21.00 -7.56 -40.52
CA GLU A 397 19.59 -7.46 -40.15
C GLU A 397 18.87 -6.33 -40.89
N GLU A 398 19.50 -5.15 -41.04
CA GLU A 398 18.94 -4.04 -41.82
C GLU A 398 18.75 -4.42 -43.29
N LEU A 399 19.73 -5.13 -43.89
CA LEU A 399 19.64 -5.60 -45.27
C LEU A 399 18.49 -6.61 -45.43
N GLU A 400 18.29 -7.51 -44.47
CA GLU A 400 17.16 -8.44 -44.46
C GLU A 400 15.82 -7.71 -44.32
N ASN A 401 15.73 -6.73 -43.41
CA ASN A 401 14.54 -5.91 -43.23
C ASN A 401 14.16 -5.15 -44.51
N ILE A 402 15.13 -4.54 -45.20
CA ILE A 402 14.93 -3.86 -46.49
C ILE A 402 14.47 -4.87 -47.55
N THR A 403 15.11 -6.04 -47.61
CA THR A 403 14.77 -7.09 -48.57
C THR A 403 13.36 -7.62 -48.36
N ASN A 404 12.94 -7.83 -47.10
CA ASN A 404 11.58 -8.25 -46.75
C ASN A 404 10.56 -7.17 -47.10
N ALA A 405 10.86 -5.89 -46.82
CA ALA A 405 10.01 -4.77 -47.21
C ALA A 405 9.85 -4.64 -48.73
N LEU A 406 10.93 -4.90 -49.49
CA LEU A 406 10.90 -4.91 -50.96
C LEU A 406 10.04 -6.06 -51.50
N HIS A 407 10.16 -7.27 -50.95
CA HIS A 407 9.31 -8.41 -51.35
C HIS A 407 7.82 -8.12 -51.08
N GLN A 408 7.49 -7.55 -49.92
CA GLN A 408 6.10 -7.24 -49.56
C GLN A 408 5.51 -6.14 -50.45
N ARG A 409 6.27 -5.08 -50.74
CA ARG A 409 5.76 -3.89 -51.44
C ARG A 409 5.90 -3.95 -52.96
N PHE A 410 6.92 -4.64 -53.47
CA PHE A 410 7.25 -4.71 -54.89
C PHE A 410 7.61 -6.15 -55.35
N PRO A 411 6.70 -7.13 -55.18
CA PRO A 411 7.02 -8.54 -55.44
C PRO A 411 7.47 -8.81 -56.88
N LYS A 412 6.84 -8.18 -57.88
CA LYS A 412 7.20 -8.34 -59.30
C LYS A 412 8.59 -7.81 -59.65
N PHE A 413 9.02 -6.71 -59.01
CA PHE A 413 10.36 -6.16 -59.19
C PHE A 413 11.40 -7.14 -58.65
N VAL A 414 11.13 -7.68 -57.46
CA VAL A 414 12.00 -8.64 -56.81
C VAL A 414 12.07 -9.96 -57.59
N GLU A 415 10.96 -10.50 -58.08
CA GLU A 415 10.94 -11.68 -58.96
C GLU A 415 11.72 -11.50 -60.26
N THR A 416 11.76 -10.28 -60.82
CA THR A 416 12.48 -9.98 -62.07
C THR A 416 14.00 -9.85 -61.85
N HIS A 417 14.41 -9.48 -60.63
CA HIS A 417 15.81 -9.16 -60.29
C HIS A 417 16.46 -10.15 -59.31
N LEU A 418 15.69 -11.09 -58.75
CA LEU A 418 16.20 -12.31 -58.12
C LEU A 418 16.77 -13.20 -59.22
N ALA A 419 18.07 -13.07 -59.48
CA ALA A 419 18.79 -14.03 -60.31
C ALA A 419 18.76 -15.40 -59.61
N THR A 420 18.28 -16.43 -60.32
CA THR A 420 18.37 -17.84 -59.92
C THR A 420 19.79 -18.31 -59.75
#